data_AF-A0A737J5L1-F1
#
_entry.id   AF-A0A737J5L1-F1
#
_cell.length_a   1.000
_cell.length_b   1.000
_cell.length_c   1.000
_cell.angle_alpha   90.00
_cell.angle_beta   90.00
_cell.angle_gamma   90.00
#
_symmetry.space_group_name_H-M   'P 1'
#
loop_
_entity.id
_entity.type
_entity.pdbx_description
1 polymer ?
#
loop_
_entity_poly.entity_id
_entity_poly.type
_entity_poly.pdbx_seq_one_letter_code
_entity_poly.pdbx_strand_id
1 'polypeptide(L)'
;MTTTQTELSARPYETWYGWEGDRLATIRTQQRRVQTVYEPGSFTPLLRVETENTELAKTRHRSLVEKLEQEGSGDGEAVQFPAAMLDRLEDELRRDAVSEASRAWLTQCGLTAEQMKNQLEPRPEPERKVHLYHCDHRGLPLALISPANTVAWRAEYDEWGNLLGEENPEH
;
A
#
# COMPACT_ATOMS: atom_id res chain seq x y z
N MET A 1 -4.72 -16.96 -0.17
CA MET A 1 -4.11 -18.30 0.01
C MET A 1 -2.61 -18.14 0.11
N THR A 2 -1.94 -18.91 0.99
CA THR A 2 -0.49 -18.97 1.07
C THR A 2 -0.01 -20.26 0.40
N THR A 3 1.00 -20.15 -0.46
CA THR A 3 1.66 -21.33 -1.04
C THR A 3 3.11 -21.29 -0.59
N THR A 4 3.49 -22.27 0.24
CA THR A 4 4.87 -22.49 0.67
C THR A 4 5.44 -23.63 -0.17
N GLN A 5 6.36 -23.32 -1.09
CA GLN A 5 7.10 -24.33 -1.85
C GLN A 5 8.53 -24.41 -1.32
N THR A 6 8.91 -25.57 -0.78
CA THR A 6 10.25 -25.81 -0.22
C THR A 6 11.06 -26.63 -1.22
N GLU A 7 12.06 -26.02 -1.86
CA GLU A 7 13.14 -26.76 -2.54
C GLU A 7 14.34 -26.91 -1.59
N LEU A 8 14.92 -28.11 -1.55
CA LEU A 8 15.97 -28.54 -0.62
C LEU A 8 17.31 -27.83 -0.90
N SER A 9 17.41 -26.54 -0.59
CA SER A 9 18.66 -25.79 -0.33
C SER A 9 18.49 -24.26 -0.28
N ALA A 10 17.32 -23.72 -0.62
CA ALA A 10 17.06 -22.28 -0.54
C ALA A 10 16.43 -21.90 0.81
N ARG A 11 16.79 -20.74 1.37
CA ARG A 11 16.05 -20.13 2.49
C ARG A 11 14.55 -20.12 2.15
N PRO A 12 13.64 -20.45 3.09
CA PRO A 12 12.22 -20.49 2.78
C PRO A 12 11.78 -19.11 2.25
N TYR A 13 11.24 -19.09 1.03
CA TYR A 13 10.60 -17.91 0.47
C TYR A 13 9.09 -18.06 0.56
N GLU A 14 8.43 -17.00 1.03
CA GLU A 14 6.98 -16.96 1.17
C GLU A 14 6.43 -15.98 0.14
N THR A 15 5.40 -16.41 -0.59
CA THR A 15 4.63 -15.54 -1.49
C THR A 15 3.19 -15.49 -1.03
N TRP A 16 2.70 -14.28 -0.80
CA TRP A 16 1.33 -14.00 -0.39
C TRP A 16 0.49 -13.61 -1.59
N TYR A 17 -0.67 -14.26 -1.73
CA TYR A 17 -1.65 -13.98 -2.78
C TYR A 17 -2.94 -13.44 -2.17
N GLY A 18 -3.20 -12.15 -2.44
CA GLY A 18 -4.39 -11.42 -2.03
C GLY A 18 -5.41 -11.36 -3.16
N TRP A 19 -6.63 -11.81 -2.87
CA TRP A 19 -7.73 -11.92 -3.83
C TRP A 19 -8.84 -10.92 -3.51
N GLU A 20 -9.47 -10.37 -4.55
CA GLU A 20 -10.70 -9.58 -4.48
C GLU A 20 -11.78 -10.29 -5.30
N GLY A 21 -12.68 -11.01 -4.62
CA GLY A 21 -13.52 -12.02 -5.28
C GLY A 21 -12.63 -13.08 -5.94
N ASP A 22 -12.81 -13.29 -7.25
CA ASP A 22 -12.03 -14.23 -8.05
C ASP A 22 -10.78 -13.60 -8.70
N ARG A 23 -10.47 -12.33 -8.40
CA ARG A 23 -9.36 -11.59 -9.03
C ARG A 23 -8.14 -11.57 -8.14
N LEU A 24 -6.97 -11.93 -8.69
CA LEU A 24 -5.70 -11.85 -7.98
C LEU A 24 -5.23 -10.39 -7.91
N ALA A 25 -5.72 -9.66 -6.91
CA ALA A 25 -5.47 -8.23 -6.75
C ALA A 25 -4.07 -7.91 -6.22
N THR A 26 -3.43 -8.81 -5.48
CA THR A 26 -2.11 -8.55 -4.89
C THR A 26 -1.24 -9.80 -4.84
N ILE A 27 0.00 -9.65 -5.25
CA ILE A 27 1.07 -10.64 -5.07
C ILE A 27 2.15 -9.97 -4.24
N ARG A 28 2.60 -10.60 -3.15
CA ARG A 28 3.71 -10.09 -2.35
C ARG A 28 4.76 -11.18 -2.18
N THR A 29 5.95 -10.91 -2.69
CA THR A 29 7.13 -11.75 -2.51
C THR A 29 8.00 -11.18 -1.40
N GLN A 30 9.15 -11.81 -1.14
CA GLN A 30 10.17 -11.26 -0.23
C GLN A 30 10.75 -9.93 -0.72
N GLN A 31 10.74 -9.67 -2.03
CA GLN A 31 11.36 -8.47 -2.61
C GLN A 31 10.36 -7.35 -2.87
N ARG A 32 9.19 -7.67 -3.46
CA ARG A 32 8.24 -6.65 -3.91
C ARG A 32 6.80 -7.04 -3.68
N ARG A 33 5.92 -6.02 -3.64
CA ARG A 33 4.47 -6.15 -3.75
C ARG A 33 4.03 -5.67 -5.14
N VAL A 34 3.30 -6.51 -5.84
CA VAL A 34 2.60 -6.19 -7.09
C VAL A 34 1.11 -6.11 -6.80
N GLN A 35 0.47 -5.01 -7.19
CA GLN A 35 -0.98 -4.84 -7.09
C GLN A 35 -1.54 -4.61 -8.49
N THR A 36 -2.65 -5.29 -8.80
CA THR A 36 -3.34 -5.15 -10.08
C THR A 36 -4.72 -4.56 -9.83
N VAL A 37 -5.03 -3.46 -10.53
CA VAL A 37 -6.39 -2.91 -10.60
C VAL A 37 -7.04 -3.46 -11.85
N TYR A 38 -8.27 -3.92 -11.71
CA TYR A 38 -9.07 -4.51 -12.78
C TYR A 38 -10.21 -3.58 -13.18
N GLU A 39 -10.70 -3.76 -14.40
CA GLU A 39 -11.94 -3.15 -14.85
C GLU A 39 -13.12 -3.61 -13.98
N PRO A 40 -14.08 -2.73 -13.63
CA PRO A 40 -15.24 -3.09 -12.83
C PRO A 40 -16.05 -4.25 -13.44
N GLY A 41 -16.32 -5.29 -12.65
CA GLY A 41 -17.10 -6.46 -13.10
C GLY A 41 -16.40 -7.36 -14.13
N SER A 42 -15.10 -7.16 -14.36
CA SER A 42 -14.32 -7.82 -15.40
C SER A 42 -12.99 -8.36 -14.85
N PHE A 43 -12.39 -9.29 -15.60
CA PHE A 43 -11.03 -9.81 -15.34
C PHE A 43 -9.95 -9.07 -16.14
N THR A 44 -10.33 -8.10 -16.98
CA THR A 44 -9.39 -7.27 -17.72
C THR A 44 -8.56 -6.41 -16.76
N PRO A 45 -7.24 -6.61 -16.68
CA PRO A 45 -6.40 -5.78 -15.85
C PRO A 45 -6.19 -4.41 -16.51
N LEU A 46 -6.10 -3.35 -15.71
CA LEU A 46 -5.94 -1.97 -16.18
C LEU A 46 -4.61 -1.37 -15.73
N LEU A 47 -4.27 -1.54 -14.45
CA LEU A 47 -3.10 -0.93 -13.84
C LEU A 47 -2.32 -1.97 -13.04
N ARG A 48 -1.00 -1.97 -13.19
CA ARG A 48 -0.07 -2.69 -12.34
C ARG A 48 0.76 -1.70 -11.55
N VAL A 49 0.78 -1.87 -10.23
CA VAL A 49 1.59 -1.07 -9.31
C VAL A 49 2.57 -2.00 -8.63
N GLU A 50 3.86 -1.75 -8.80
CA GLU A 50 4.92 -2.47 -8.12
C GLU A 50 5.57 -1.57 -7.08
N THR A 51 5.81 -2.13 -5.90
CA THR A 51 6.47 -1.43 -4.80
C THR A 51 7.47 -2.38 -4.16
N GLU A 52 8.74 -1.97 -4.12
CA GLU A 52 9.76 -2.73 -3.40
C GLU A 52 9.43 -2.77 -1.91
N ASN A 53 9.69 -3.90 -1.25
CA ASN A 53 9.44 -4.04 0.19
C ASN A 53 10.32 -3.09 1.01
N THR A 54 11.48 -2.69 0.50
CA THR A 54 12.34 -1.65 1.10
C THR A 54 11.67 -0.28 1.07
N GLU A 55 11.00 0.08 -0.03
CA GLU A 55 10.20 1.31 -0.11
C GLU A 55 8.97 1.24 0.80
N LEU A 56 8.28 0.08 0.84
CA LEU A 56 7.19 -0.13 1.79
C LEU A 56 7.65 -0.02 3.25
N ALA A 57 8.87 -0.46 3.58
CA ALA A 57 9.38 -0.35 4.94
C ALA A 57 9.61 1.11 5.37
N LYS A 58 9.91 2.01 4.41
CA LYS A 58 10.04 3.45 4.69
C LYS A 58 8.72 4.10 5.10
N THR A 59 7.57 3.47 4.82
CA THR A 59 6.24 4.04 5.18
C THR A 59 5.89 3.91 6.65
N ARG A 60 6.72 3.21 7.45
CA ARG A 60 6.53 3.11 8.90
C ARG A 60 6.71 4.51 9.51
N HIS A 61 5.69 4.94 10.23
CA HIS A 61 5.65 6.18 10.99
C HIS A 61 4.96 5.89 12.32
N ARG A 62 5.27 6.68 13.35
CA ARG A 62 4.61 6.59 14.65
C ARG A 62 3.24 7.26 14.60
N SER A 63 2.27 6.66 15.28
CA SER A 63 0.98 7.30 15.54
C SER A 63 1.09 8.38 16.62
N LEU A 64 0.07 9.23 16.75
CA LEU A 64 -0.08 10.18 17.86
C LEU A 64 -0.07 9.46 19.20
N VAL A 65 -0.71 8.29 19.29
CA VAL A 65 -0.69 7.46 20.51
C VAL A 65 0.75 7.09 20.86
N GLU A 66 1.48 6.48 19.93
CA GLU A 66 2.86 6.05 20.16
C GLU A 66 3.78 7.23 20.52
N LYS A 67 3.59 8.38 19.86
CA LYS A 67 4.41 9.56 20.13
C LYS A 67 4.14 10.14 21.52
N LEU A 68 2.87 10.29 21.90
CA LEU A 68 2.49 10.87 23.19
C LEU A 68 2.82 9.94 24.37
N GLU A 69 2.69 8.62 24.20
CA GLU A 69 3.13 7.65 25.23
C GLU A 69 4.64 7.72 25.46
N GLN A 70 5.43 7.90 24.40
CA GLN A 70 6.88 7.99 24.51
C GLN A 70 7.33 9.32 25.14
N GLU A 71 6.67 10.43 24.81
CA GLU A 71 6.97 11.76 25.36
C GLU A 71 6.47 11.93 26.81
N GLY A 72 5.42 11.21 27.22
CA GLY A 72 4.85 11.23 28.57
C GLY A 72 5.57 10.37 29.61
N SER A 73 6.71 9.76 29.27
CA SER A 73 7.46 8.83 30.12
C SER A 73 8.40 9.49 31.16
N GLY A 74 8.30 10.81 31.37
CA GLY A 74 8.98 11.53 32.45
C GLY A 74 8.18 11.54 33.75
N ASP A 75 8.86 11.71 34.91
CA ASP A 75 8.38 11.59 36.32
C ASP A 75 7.21 12.52 36.77
N GLY A 76 6.26 12.84 35.89
CA GLY A 76 5.04 13.60 36.17
C GLY A 76 3.77 12.75 36.02
N GLU A 77 2.68 13.23 36.59
CA GLU A 77 1.35 12.61 36.54
C GLU A 77 0.87 12.51 35.08
N ALA A 78 1.08 11.36 34.45
CA ALA A 78 0.80 11.16 33.03
C ALA A 78 -0.70 11.27 32.76
N VAL A 79 -1.11 12.32 32.04
CA VAL A 79 -2.46 12.43 31.49
C VAL A 79 -2.62 11.31 30.46
N GLN A 80 -3.42 10.29 30.81
CA GLN A 80 -3.73 9.21 29.88
C GLN A 80 -4.80 9.67 28.89
N PHE A 81 -4.40 9.78 27.62
CA PHE A 81 -5.33 10.02 26.53
C PHE A 81 -5.95 8.70 26.05
N PRO A 82 -7.27 8.61 25.83
CA PRO A 82 -7.86 7.41 25.25
C PRO A 82 -7.35 7.17 23.82
N ALA A 83 -6.71 6.03 23.57
CA ALA A 83 -6.12 5.69 22.27
C ALA A 83 -7.11 5.82 21.11
N ALA A 84 -8.33 5.31 21.25
CA ALA A 84 -9.36 5.40 20.22
C ALA A 84 -9.73 6.86 19.85
N MET A 85 -9.61 7.79 20.80
CA MET A 85 -9.88 9.21 20.56
C MET A 85 -8.71 9.86 19.81
N LEU A 86 -7.47 9.49 20.17
CA LEU A 86 -6.26 9.92 19.46
C LEU A 86 -6.18 9.36 18.05
N ASP A 87 -6.52 8.08 17.85
CA ASP A 87 -6.58 7.46 16.52
C ASP A 87 -7.56 8.21 15.61
N ARG A 88 -8.76 8.51 16.13
CA ARG A 88 -9.76 9.31 15.41
C ARG A 88 -9.24 10.71 15.11
N LEU A 89 -8.64 11.38 16.11
CA LEU A 89 -8.11 12.73 15.94
C LEU A 89 -6.98 12.78 14.91
N GLU A 90 -6.05 11.82 14.94
CA GLU A 90 -4.96 11.70 13.96
C GLU A 90 -5.54 11.64 12.54
N ASP A 91 -6.57 10.82 12.37
CA ASP A 91 -7.28 10.62 11.11
C ASP A 91 -8.01 11.89 10.65
N GLU A 92 -8.61 12.65 11.56
CA GLU A 92 -9.25 13.93 11.28
C GLU A 92 -8.21 15.01 10.92
N LEU A 93 -7.10 15.08 11.65
CA LEU A 93 -6.01 16.04 11.42
C LEU A 93 -5.35 15.82 10.06
N ARG A 94 -5.12 14.57 9.66
CA ARG A 94 -4.55 14.25 8.34
C ARG A 94 -5.49 14.57 7.19
N ARG A 95 -6.80 14.55 7.42
CA ARG A 95 -7.82 14.98 6.45
C ARG A 95 -8.14 16.47 6.51
N ASP A 96 -7.48 17.21 7.40
CA ASP A 96 -7.75 18.63 7.68
C ASP A 96 -9.23 18.91 8.04
N ALA A 97 -9.87 17.95 8.71
CA ALA A 97 -11.31 17.91 8.96
C ALA A 97 -11.64 17.57 10.42
N VAL A 98 -11.03 18.31 11.37
CA VAL A 98 -11.22 18.10 12.82
C VAL A 98 -12.65 18.37 13.26
N SER A 99 -13.30 17.35 13.83
CA SER A 99 -14.70 17.40 14.27
C SER A 99 -14.88 18.33 15.47
N GLU A 100 -16.09 18.86 15.65
CA GLU A 100 -16.41 19.68 16.84
C GLU A 100 -16.21 18.90 18.14
N ALA A 101 -16.55 17.61 18.15
CA ALA A 101 -16.31 16.73 19.28
C ALA A 101 -14.82 16.63 19.63
N SER A 102 -13.95 16.47 18.63
CA SER A 102 -12.50 16.47 18.84
C SER A 102 -11.98 17.82 19.31
N ARG A 103 -12.50 18.93 18.77
CA ARG A 103 -12.13 20.29 19.22
C ARG A 103 -12.53 20.55 20.67
N ALA A 104 -13.73 20.14 21.05
CA ALA A 104 -14.23 20.27 22.42
C ALA A 104 -13.39 19.45 23.40
N TRP A 105 -13.06 18.21 23.02
CA TRP A 105 -12.17 17.35 23.81
C TRP A 105 -10.76 17.94 23.95
N LEU A 106 -10.15 18.41 22.86
CA LEU A 106 -8.86 19.10 22.90
C LEU A 106 -8.89 20.32 23.82
N THR A 107 -9.97 21.11 23.75
CA THR A 107 -10.16 22.28 24.62
C THR A 107 -10.23 21.89 26.10
N GLN A 108 -10.92 20.79 26.43
CA GLN A 108 -10.97 20.24 27.80
C GLN A 108 -9.58 19.80 28.29
N CYS A 109 -8.75 19.28 27.38
CA CYS A 109 -7.36 18.92 27.66
C CYS A 109 -6.38 20.11 27.63
N GLY A 110 -6.84 21.34 27.33
CA GLY A 110 -5.98 22.52 27.20
C GLY A 110 -5.09 22.51 25.94
N LEU A 111 -5.47 21.77 24.91
CA LEU A 111 -4.72 21.54 23.68
C LEU A 111 -5.46 22.12 22.47
N THR A 112 -4.73 22.36 21.38
CA THR A 112 -5.29 22.82 20.10
C THR A 112 -5.05 21.79 19.01
N ALA A 113 -5.90 21.83 17.97
CA ALA A 113 -5.73 20.98 16.79
C ALA A 113 -4.38 21.24 16.11
N GLU A 114 -3.94 22.50 16.07
CA GLU A 114 -2.66 22.86 15.47
C GLU A 114 -1.45 22.31 16.23
N GLN A 115 -1.48 22.37 17.57
CA GLN A 115 -0.46 21.72 18.40
C GLN A 115 -0.39 20.21 18.11
N MET A 116 -1.53 19.54 18.02
CA MET A 116 -1.59 18.11 17.70
C MET A 116 -1.15 17.80 16.27
N LYS A 117 -1.49 18.67 15.31
CA LYS A 117 -1.03 18.54 13.92
C LYS A 117 0.49 18.58 13.82
N ASN A 118 1.13 19.46 14.59
CA ASN A 118 2.59 19.56 14.67
C ASN A 118 3.25 18.34 15.33
N GLN A 119 2.47 17.49 16.02
CA GLN A 119 2.96 16.23 16.54
C GLN A 119 2.96 15.11 15.49
N LEU A 120 2.22 15.25 14.39
CA LEU A 120 2.12 14.20 13.39
C LEU A 120 3.45 13.95 12.69
N GLU A 121 3.84 12.68 12.63
CA GLU A 121 4.88 12.28 11.71
C GLU A 121 4.34 12.27 10.26
N PRO A 122 5.17 12.73 9.30
CA PRO A 122 4.81 12.63 7.89
C PRO A 122 4.64 11.16 7.52
N ARG A 123 3.66 10.89 6.66
CA ARG A 123 3.49 9.57 6.03
C ARG A 123 4.22 9.61 4.69
N PRO A 124 5.47 9.14 4.59
CA PRO A 124 6.14 9.13 3.30
C PRO A 124 5.40 8.18 2.38
N GLU A 125 5.17 8.64 1.15
CA GLU A 125 4.67 7.76 0.11
C GLU A 125 5.84 6.91 -0.40
N PRO A 126 5.68 5.59 -0.50
CA PRO A 126 6.72 4.74 -1.04
C PRO A 126 6.86 5.03 -2.54
N GLU A 127 8.08 4.96 -3.06
CA GLU A 127 8.27 4.99 -4.51
C GLU A 127 7.64 3.74 -5.14
N ARG A 128 6.96 3.92 -6.28
CA ARG A 128 6.24 2.84 -6.98
C ARG A 128 6.55 2.87 -8.46
N LYS A 129 6.74 1.70 -9.07
CA LYS A 129 6.69 1.55 -10.53
C LYS A 129 5.23 1.32 -10.92
N VAL A 130 4.74 2.08 -11.89
CA VAL A 130 3.35 2.03 -12.35
C VAL A 130 3.33 1.66 -13.82
N HIS A 131 2.47 0.73 -14.22
CA HIS A 131 2.31 0.33 -15.62
C HIS A 131 0.84 0.20 -15.98
N LEU A 132 0.47 0.58 -17.20
CA LEU A 132 -0.84 0.32 -17.78
C LEU A 132 -0.80 -0.99 -18.54
N TYR A 133 -1.83 -1.81 -18.40
CA TYR A 133 -2.00 -2.98 -19.25
C TYR A 133 -2.56 -2.55 -20.61
N HIS A 134 -1.95 -3.04 -21.68
CA HIS A 134 -2.54 -3.06 -23.01
C HIS A 134 -3.09 -4.46 -23.25
N CYS A 135 -4.41 -4.56 -23.42
CA CYS A 135 -5.12 -5.83 -23.58
C CYS A 135 -5.76 -5.94 -24.96
N ASP A 136 -6.00 -7.17 -25.42
CA ASP A 136 -6.88 -7.42 -26.56
C ASP A 136 -8.37 -7.26 -26.18
N HIS A 137 -9.26 -7.48 -27.15
CA HIS A 137 -10.71 -7.38 -26.97
C HIS A 137 -11.32 -8.41 -25.99
N ARG A 138 -10.56 -9.45 -25.60
CA ARG A 138 -10.96 -10.48 -24.64
C ARG A 138 -10.49 -10.15 -23.22
N GLY A 139 -9.72 -9.08 -23.06
CA GLY A 139 -9.07 -8.72 -21.80
C GLY A 139 -7.75 -9.45 -21.55
N LEU A 140 -7.18 -10.11 -22.56
CA LEU A 140 -5.88 -10.79 -22.44
C LEU A 140 -4.76 -9.73 -22.47
N PRO A 141 -3.89 -9.67 -21.43
CA PRO A 141 -2.82 -8.67 -21.37
C PRO A 141 -1.71 -8.99 -22.38
N LEU A 142 -1.49 -8.10 -23.34
CA LEU A 142 -0.46 -8.22 -24.38
C LEU A 142 0.80 -7.42 -24.06
N ALA A 143 0.68 -6.30 -23.32
CA ALA A 143 1.84 -5.50 -22.93
C ALA A 143 1.62 -4.73 -21.62
N LEU A 144 2.73 -4.35 -20.99
CA LEU A 144 2.80 -3.32 -19.95
C LEU A 144 3.41 -2.06 -20.55
N ILE A 145 2.72 -0.93 -20.39
CA ILE A 145 3.16 0.38 -20.86
C ILE A 145 3.52 1.24 -19.65
N SER A 146 4.74 1.78 -19.65
CA SER A 146 5.19 2.70 -18.60
C SER A 146 4.52 4.08 -18.75
N PRO A 147 4.57 4.95 -17.72
CA PRO A 147 4.06 6.32 -17.83
C PRO A 147 4.83 7.16 -18.85
N ALA A 148 6.04 6.74 -19.24
CA ALA A 148 6.83 7.34 -20.31
C ALA A 148 6.41 6.84 -21.72
N ASN A 149 5.29 6.11 -21.82
CA ASN A 149 4.78 5.53 -23.07
C ASN A 149 5.77 4.57 -23.75
N THR A 150 6.55 3.85 -22.94
CA THR A 150 7.45 2.79 -23.42
C THR A 150 6.90 1.42 -23.05
N VAL A 151 7.17 0.42 -23.88
CA VAL A 151 6.83 -0.98 -23.58
C VAL A 151 7.81 -1.48 -22.52
N ALA A 152 7.30 -1.78 -21.33
CA ALA A 152 8.07 -2.35 -20.23
C ALA A 152 8.07 -3.90 -20.26
N TRP A 153 7.06 -4.49 -20.92
CA TRP A 153 6.92 -5.92 -21.12
C TRP A 153 5.91 -6.19 -22.23
N ARG A 154 6.07 -7.28 -22.97
CA ARG A 154 5.13 -7.73 -24.00
C ARG A 154 5.08 -9.24 -24.08
N ALA A 155 3.91 -9.79 -24.39
CA ALA A 155 3.71 -11.20 -24.69
C ALA A 155 2.80 -11.41 -25.89
N GLU A 156 3.02 -12.53 -26.56
CA GLU A 156 2.20 -13.04 -27.66
C GLU A 156 1.60 -14.37 -27.27
N TYR A 157 0.33 -14.57 -27.59
CA TYR A 157 -0.43 -15.77 -27.23
C TYR A 157 -1.13 -16.36 -28.45
N ASP A 158 -1.34 -17.67 -28.43
CA ASP A 158 -2.23 -18.32 -29.38
C ASP A 158 -3.72 -18.10 -29.00
N GLU A 159 -4.61 -18.65 -29.83
CA GLU A 159 -6.07 -18.55 -29.62
C GLU A 159 -6.56 -19.19 -28.32
N TRP A 160 -5.80 -20.13 -27.76
CA TRP A 160 -6.09 -20.82 -26.51
C TRP A 160 -5.43 -20.16 -25.29
N GLY A 161 -4.71 -19.05 -25.48
CA GLY A 161 -4.03 -18.33 -24.41
C GLY A 161 -2.69 -18.93 -24.00
N ASN A 162 -2.11 -19.84 -24.80
CA ASN A 162 -0.76 -20.34 -24.55
C ASN A 162 0.27 -19.31 -25.01
N LEU A 163 1.31 -19.10 -24.20
CA LEU A 163 2.38 -18.15 -24.49
C LEU A 163 3.22 -18.63 -25.68
N LEU A 164 3.30 -17.81 -26.73
CA LEU A 164 4.12 -18.05 -27.93
C LEU A 164 5.45 -17.30 -27.85
N GLY A 165 5.46 -16.12 -27.22
CA GLY A 165 6.64 -15.29 -27.09
C GLY A 165 6.49 -14.26 -25.98
N GLU A 166 7.62 -13.88 -25.38
CA GLU A 166 7.71 -12.87 -24.33
C GLU A 166 8.93 -11.99 -24.58
N GLU A 167 8.77 -10.68 -24.40
CA GLU A 167 9.84 -9.70 -24.44
C GLU A 167 9.80 -8.85 -23.17
N ASN A 168 10.93 -8.78 -22.47
CA ASN A 168 11.11 -7.97 -21.28
C ASN A 168 12.36 -7.09 -21.45
N PRO A 169 12.21 -5.84 -21.92
CA PRO A 169 13.34 -4.95 -22.16
C PRO A 169 14.19 -4.61 -20.93
N GLU A 170 13.69 -4.88 -19.71
CA GLU A 170 14.45 -4.68 -18.47
C GLU A 170 15.30 -5.90 -18.07
N HIS A 171 15.26 -7.02 -18.83
CA HIS A 171 16.00 -8.27 -18.55
C HIS A 171 17.03 -8.62 -19.63
#